data_AF-A0A925YXV7-F1
#
_entry.id   AF-A0A925YXV7-F1
#
_cell.length_a   1.000
_cell.length_b   1.000
_cell.length_c   1.000
_cell.angle_alpha   90.00
_cell.angle_beta   90.00
_cell.angle_gamma   90.00
#
_symmetry.space_group_name_H-M   'P 1'
#
loop_
_entity.id
_entity.type
_entity.pdbx_description
1 polymer ?
#
loop_
_entity_poly.entity_id
_entity_poly.type
_entity_poly.pdbx_seq_one_letter_code
_entity_poly.pdbx_strand_id
1 'polypeptide(L)'
;MKSAEHQRLLDAKEKKAAWKLWGPYLSERQWGTVREDYSAGGDAWNYLPHDHARSRTYRWGEDGLAGICDDLQRLCFSLALWNGKDAIIKERAFGLTGPEGNHGEDLKEYYFYVDSTPTHSYMKYLYKYPQAAFPYADLINENRNRNGAGFEYELLDTGVFNDNRYFDVFAEYAKTSPTEILIKFTAHNRGPDDAPLHVLPHLWFRNTWSWSDSADNASDDDGSGYGLSVPQIRREKNLKDSVVLRAMHPQRDDYGFLTDVLGDYFFYAEHQDNLPAELMFTDNETNTRRLFKFDNGKTYTKDSINDALTNGDRYRINPEEVGTKVALDYDVVIPAGGSREFRFILTKRKTNEPFADFNKNFELRQKEADEFYDAVQPKDATPDEKLVQRQAFAGMMWSKQFYYYDVQAWIEGDSPKEPPPLSRSKGRNAAWKSLNCADVISMPDKWEYPWFAAWDLAFHCLPIALIDPDFAKDQLSLLVTDAYLNMSGQLPAYEWEFSDLNPPVHAWATWEVYKRDRKFWSEEDEHYTGDRDFLERVYHKLLMNFMWWVNKKDADGSNVFEGGFLGL
;
A
#
# COMPACT_ATOMS: atom_id res chain seq x y z
N MET A 1 1.13 -23.96 21.37
CA MET A 1 0.83 -24.99 20.36
C MET A 1 1.27 -24.40 19.04
N LYS A 2 2.14 -25.07 18.28
CA LYS A 2 2.70 -24.51 17.04
C LYS A 2 1.61 -24.53 15.96
N SER A 3 1.20 -23.36 15.48
CA SER A 3 0.23 -23.24 14.36
C SER A 3 0.97 -23.23 13.02
N ALA A 4 0.24 -23.41 11.91
CA ALA A 4 0.81 -23.32 10.58
C ALA A 4 1.47 -21.95 10.29
N GLU A 5 0.95 -20.88 10.89
CA GLU A 5 1.50 -19.54 10.73
C GLU A 5 2.87 -19.36 11.40
N HIS A 6 3.09 -19.97 12.57
CA HIS A 6 4.41 -19.98 13.21
C HIS A 6 5.46 -20.66 12.32
N GLN A 7 5.07 -21.74 11.61
CA GLN A 7 5.96 -22.40 10.65
C GLN A 7 6.27 -21.48 9.45
N ARG A 8 5.32 -20.69 8.95
CA ARG A 8 5.57 -19.73 7.87
C ARG A 8 6.53 -18.62 8.29
N LEU A 9 6.41 -18.14 9.53
CA LEU A 9 7.35 -17.18 10.10
C LEU A 9 8.76 -17.76 10.15
N LEU A 10 8.89 -19.01 10.60
CA LEU A 10 10.18 -19.70 10.61
C LEU A 10 10.74 -19.89 9.19
N ASP A 11 9.91 -20.33 8.24
CA ASP A 11 10.31 -20.49 6.84
C ASP A 11 10.77 -19.16 6.21
N ALA A 12 10.12 -18.05 6.58
CA ALA A 12 10.51 -16.71 6.14
C ALA A 12 11.84 -16.28 6.78
N LYS A 13 12.00 -16.46 8.10
CA LYS A 13 13.23 -16.17 8.85
C LYS A 13 14.44 -16.93 8.29
N GLU A 14 14.26 -18.21 8.01
CA GLU A 14 15.30 -19.09 7.47
C GLU A 14 15.46 -18.97 5.95
N LYS A 15 14.73 -18.06 5.31
CA LYS A 15 14.74 -17.81 3.85
C LYS A 15 14.41 -19.07 3.02
N LYS A 16 13.61 -19.99 3.58
CA LYS A 16 13.11 -21.19 2.89
C LYS A 16 11.93 -20.87 1.97
N ALA A 17 11.11 -19.88 2.34
CA ALA A 17 9.96 -19.44 1.55
C ALA A 17 9.70 -17.94 1.72
N ALA A 18 9.48 -17.23 0.61
CA ALA A 18 9.24 -15.79 0.60
C ALA A 18 7.79 -15.42 0.95
N TRP A 19 7.26 -15.89 2.09
CA TRP A 19 5.85 -15.69 2.46
C TRP A 19 5.43 -14.21 2.52
N LYS A 20 6.38 -13.31 2.83
CA LYS A 20 6.17 -11.85 2.87
C LYS A 20 6.32 -11.15 1.50
N LEU A 21 6.55 -11.89 0.41
CA LEU A 21 6.68 -11.34 -0.95
C LEU A 21 5.46 -10.51 -1.34
N TRP A 22 4.25 -10.98 -1.04
CA TRP A 22 3.02 -10.26 -1.29
C TRP A 22 2.39 -9.81 0.01
N GLY A 23 1.80 -8.62 0.03
CA GLY A 23 1.11 -8.13 1.21
C GLY A 23 0.33 -6.86 0.91
N PRO A 24 -0.27 -6.25 1.93
CA PRO A 24 -1.09 -5.06 1.78
C PRO A 24 -0.22 -3.80 1.61
N TYR A 25 0.85 -3.86 0.83
CA TYR A 25 1.88 -2.82 0.80
C TYR A 25 1.55 -1.63 -0.12
N LEU A 26 0.43 -1.68 -0.84
CA LEU A 26 -0.17 -0.52 -1.51
C LEU A 26 -0.67 0.48 -0.48
N SER A 27 -0.44 1.77 -0.66
CA SER A 27 -1.02 2.80 0.21
C SER A 27 -2.53 2.95 -0.02
N GLU A 28 -3.27 3.45 0.97
CA GLU A 28 -4.65 3.95 0.73
C GLU A 28 -4.63 5.37 0.14
N ARG A 29 -3.48 6.06 0.24
CA ARG A 29 -3.23 7.37 -0.36
C ARG A 29 -1.76 7.57 -0.75
N GLN A 30 -1.51 7.84 -2.02
CA GLN A 30 -0.18 8.26 -2.51
C GLN A 30 -0.17 9.74 -2.94
N TRP A 31 -1.32 10.31 -3.27
CA TRP A 31 -1.47 11.73 -3.58
C TRP A 31 -1.24 12.63 -2.35
N GLY A 32 -0.83 13.88 -2.60
CA GLY A 32 -0.55 14.86 -1.53
C GLY A 32 0.68 14.56 -0.67
N THR A 33 1.55 13.63 -1.08
CA THR A 33 2.78 13.30 -0.35
C THR A 33 3.95 14.20 -0.75
N VAL A 34 4.95 14.31 0.13
CA VAL A 34 6.13 15.16 -0.12
C VAL A 34 6.95 14.62 -1.27
N ARG A 35 7.14 13.30 -1.32
CA ARG A 35 7.88 12.65 -2.41
C ARG A 35 7.22 12.87 -3.77
N GLU A 36 5.89 13.05 -3.83
CA GLU A 36 5.17 13.37 -5.07
C GLU A 36 5.01 14.89 -5.33
N ASP A 37 5.58 15.76 -4.48
CA ASP A 37 5.55 17.21 -4.66
C ASP A 37 6.69 17.68 -5.57
N TYR A 38 6.35 18.30 -6.69
CA TYR A 38 7.32 18.91 -7.60
C TYR A 38 7.08 20.40 -7.77
N SER A 39 6.25 21.01 -6.92
CA SER A 39 5.98 22.44 -6.89
C SER A 39 7.22 23.24 -6.49
N ALA A 40 7.25 24.53 -6.84
CA ALA A 40 8.33 25.42 -6.43
C ALA A 40 8.27 25.79 -4.94
N GLY A 41 7.10 25.68 -4.31
CA GLY A 41 6.83 26.17 -2.95
C GLY A 41 6.79 25.11 -1.86
N GLY A 42 6.87 23.82 -2.19
CA GLY A 42 6.68 22.74 -1.21
C GLY A 42 5.20 22.46 -0.89
N ASP A 43 4.30 22.77 -1.83
CA ASP A 43 2.85 22.62 -1.71
C ASP A 43 2.37 21.24 -2.21
N ALA A 44 2.73 20.20 -1.47
CA ALA A 44 2.40 18.81 -1.80
C ALA A 44 0.89 18.59 -2.02
N TRP A 45 0.05 19.21 -1.19
CA TRP A 45 -1.40 19.04 -1.22
C TRP A 45 -2.04 19.50 -2.52
N ASN A 46 -1.65 20.68 -3.00
CA ASN A 46 -2.23 21.24 -4.23
C ASN A 46 -1.47 20.81 -5.50
N TYR A 47 -0.25 20.29 -5.38
CA TYR A 47 0.54 19.87 -6.54
C TYR A 47 0.03 18.57 -7.17
N LEU A 48 -0.23 17.56 -6.34
CA LEU A 48 -0.84 16.30 -6.75
C LEU A 48 -2.06 16.00 -5.84
N PRO A 49 -3.19 16.69 -6.06
CA PRO A 49 -4.41 16.47 -5.28
C PRO A 49 -5.11 15.17 -5.71
N HIS A 50 -6.11 14.76 -4.92
CA HIS A 50 -6.97 13.61 -5.22
C HIS A 50 -7.57 13.66 -6.65
N ASP A 51 -7.92 14.84 -7.16
CA ASP A 51 -8.48 14.94 -8.53
C ASP A 51 -7.48 14.52 -9.61
N HIS A 52 -6.19 14.85 -9.43
CA HIS A 52 -5.13 14.48 -10.36
C HIS A 52 -4.75 13.00 -10.22
N ALA A 53 -4.89 12.41 -9.03
CA ALA A 53 -4.48 11.03 -8.71
C ALA A 53 -5.00 9.96 -9.68
N ARG A 54 -6.22 10.13 -10.21
CA ARG A 54 -6.82 9.20 -11.20
C ARG A 54 -6.19 9.30 -12.59
N SER A 55 -5.65 10.47 -12.92
CA SER A 55 -5.15 10.81 -14.26
C SER A 55 -3.63 10.93 -14.31
N ARG A 56 -2.94 10.91 -13.17
CA ARG A 56 -1.49 11.07 -13.06
C ARG A 56 -0.84 9.82 -12.49
N THR A 57 0.27 9.42 -13.08
CA THR A 57 1.14 8.37 -12.55
C THR A 57 1.97 8.90 -11.40
N TYR A 58 2.23 8.02 -10.43
CA TYR A 58 3.09 8.30 -9.30
C TYR A 58 4.52 7.87 -9.62
N ARG A 59 5.50 8.60 -9.09
CA ARG A 59 6.92 8.26 -9.26
C ARG A 59 7.41 7.29 -8.19
N TRP A 60 6.96 7.49 -6.96
CA TRP A 60 7.55 6.94 -5.74
C TRP A 60 6.69 5.89 -5.06
N GLY A 61 5.51 5.60 -5.60
CA GLY A 61 4.63 4.57 -5.04
C GLY A 61 3.39 4.34 -5.89
N GLU A 62 2.38 3.72 -5.31
CA GLU A 62 1.04 3.53 -5.86
C GLU A 62 0.02 3.47 -4.70
N ASP A 63 -1.24 3.78 -5.00
CA ASP A 63 -2.37 3.64 -4.09
C ASP A 63 -3.47 2.74 -4.66
N GLY A 64 -4.29 2.19 -3.78
CA GLY A 64 -5.46 1.40 -4.18
C GLY A 64 -6.26 0.88 -2.98
N LEU A 65 -7.59 0.91 -3.12
CA LEU A 65 -8.50 0.48 -2.07
C LEU A 65 -8.37 -1.04 -1.77
N ALA A 66 -8.14 -1.39 -0.50
CA ALA A 66 -7.97 -2.78 -0.06
C ALA A 66 -6.91 -3.54 -0.87
N GLY A 67 -5.89 -2.82 -1.36
CA GLY A 67 -4.93 -3.32 -2.33
C GLY A 67 -3.81 -4.18 -1.76
N ILE A 68 -3.26 -5.04 -2.61
CA ILE A 68 -2.01 -5.79 -2.38
C ILE A 68 -1.00 -5.53 -3.50
N CYS A 69 0.28 -5.65 -3.18
CA CYS A 69 1.34 -5.70 -4.18
C CYS A 69 2.48 -6.61 -3.71
N ASP A 70 3.44 -6.88 -4.59
CA ASP A 70 4.70 -7.45 -4.16
C ASP A 70 5.50 -6.45 -3.32
N ASP A 71 6.52 -6.93 -2.62
CA ASP A 71 7.36 -6.20 -1.67
C ASP A 71 8.16 -5.03 -2.26
N LEU A 72 8.27 -4.95 -3.59
CA LEU A 72 8.85 -3.82 -4.32
C LEU A 72 7.81 -2.99 -5.11
N GLN A 73 6.53 -3.28 -4.88
CA GLN A 73 5.38 -2.65 -5.53
C GLN A 73 5.54 -2.57 -7.05
N ARG A 74 5.92 -3.69 -7.67
CA ARG A 74 6.07 -3.81 -9.13
C ARG A 74 4.71 -4.13 -9.75
N LEU A 75 4.03 -5.16 -9.25
CA LEU A 75 2.69 -5.57 -9.69
C LEU A 75 1.69 -5.32 -8.56
N CYS A 76 0.63 -4.58 -8.88
CA CYS A 76 -0.37 -4.09 -7.96
C CYS A 76 -1.74 -4.67 -8.31
N PHE A 77 -2.52 -5.01 -7.28
CA PHE A 77 -3.89 -5.44 -7.40
C PHE A 77 -4.77 -4.75 -6.35
N SER A 78 -5.95 -4.25 -6.74
CA SER A 78 -6.86 -3.61 -5.80
C SER A 78 -8.32 -3.74 -6.21
N LEU A 79 -9.19 -3.48 -5.23
CA LEU A 79 -10.62 -3.30 -5.46
C LEU A 79 -10.88 -1.94 -6.12
N ALA A 80 -11.81 -1.90 -7.08
CA ALA A 80 -12.51 -0.68 -7.45
C ALA A 80 -14.01 -0.96 -7.58
N LEU A 81 -14.82 0.07 -7.36
CA LEU A 81 -16.29 -0.04 -7.36
C LEU A 81 -16.91 1.14 -8.11
N TRP A 82 -18.09 0.93 -8.69
CA TRP A 82 -18.93 2.02 -9.17
C TRP A 82 -20.42 1.68 -9.01
N ASN A 83 -21.15 2.54 -8.31
CA ASN A 83 -22.59 2.36 -8.03
C ASN A 83 -23.50 2.85 -9.18
N GLY A 84 -22.93 3.21 -10.33
CA GLY A 84 -23.66 3.77 -11.49
C GLY A 84 -24.07 5.23 -11.32
N LYS A 85 -23.75 5.88 -10.20
CA LYS A 85 -24.16 7.26 -9.86
C LYS A 85 -22.99 8.17 -9.51
N ASP A 86 -21.89 7.62 -8.99
CA ASP A 86 -20.70 8.39 -8.66
C ASP A 86 -20.09 9.01 -9.91
N ALA A 87 -19.58 10.24 -9.77
CA ALA A 87 -18.92 10.95 -10.86
C ALA A 87 -17.54 10.36 -11.23
N ILE A 88 -16.99 9.52 -10.35
CA ILE A 88 -15.72 8.81 -10.55
C ILE A 88 -15.84 7.39 -9.99
N ILE A 89 -15.02 6.48 -10.51
CA ILE A 89 -14.88 5.14 -9.92
C ILE A 89 -14.22 5.23 -8.54
N LYS A 90 -14.68 4.42 -7.60
CA LYS A 90 -14.11 4.30 -6.27
C LYS A 90 -12.96 3.29 -6.30
N GLU A 91 -11.80 3.74 -6.77
CA GLU A 91 -10.56 2.94 -6.84
C GLU A 91 -9.53 3.32 -5.75
N ARG A 92 -9.78 4.42 -5.03
CA ARG A 92 -8.94 4.92 -3.93
C ARG A 92 -9.79 5.66 -2.90
N ALA A 93 -9.29 5.70 -1.67
CA ALA A 93 -9.94 6.40 -0.57
C ALA A 93 -9.91 7.92 -0.76
N PHE A 94 -11.06 8.56 -0.57
CA PHE A 94 -11.20 10.01 -0.59
C PHE A 94 -11.05 10.62 0.80
N GLY A 95 -10.42 11.77 0.88
CA GLY A 95 -10.43 12.60 2.07
C GLY A 95 -9.95 14.01 1.75
N LEU A 96 -9.95 14.84 2.77
CA LEU A 96 -9.65 16.26 2.68
C LEU A 96 -8.16 16.50 2.91
N THR A 97 -7.58 17.42 2.16
CA THR A 97 -6.25 17.97 2.45
C THR A 97 -6.29 18.86 3.71
N GLY A 98 -5.14 19.17 4.30
CA GLY A 98 -5.06 20.08 5.45
C GLY A 98 -5.83 21.40 5.27
N PRO A 99 -5.72 22.11 4.12
CA PRO A 99 -6.52 23.31 3.83
C PRO A 99 -8.02 23.08 3.60
N GLU A 100 -8.45 21.84 3.38
CA GLU A 100 -9.85 21.48 3.12
C GLU A 100 -10.59 20.99 4.36
N GLY A 101 -9.89 20.31 5.27
CA GLY A 101 -10.46 19.81 6.50
C GLY A 101 -10.63 20.88 7.57
N ASN A 102 -11.37 20.54 8.60
CA ASN A 102 -11.66 21.46 9.71
C ASN A 102 -10.45 21.62 10.64
N HIS A 103 -9.78 20.50 10.96
CA HIS A 103 -8.61 20.46 11.87
C HIS A 103 -7.35 19.85 11.25
N GLY A 104 -7.32 19.64 9.93
CA GLY A 104 -6.21 19.00 9.23
C GLY A 104 -6.68 18.07 8.12
N GLU A 105 -5.83 17.14 7.73
CA GLU A 105 -6.18 16.04 6.84
C GLU A 105 -7.29 15.19 7.46
N ASP A 106 -8.23 14.72 6.63
CA ASP A 106 -9.44 14.11 7.15
C ASP A 106 -10.01 13.08 6.16
N LEU A 107 -9.90 11.79 6.50
CA LEU A 107 -10.40 10.68 5.70
C LEU A 107 -11.93 10.66 5.71
N LYS A 108 -12.55 10.62 4.52
CA LYS A 108 -14.03 10.60 4.39
C LYS A 108 -14.58 9.27 3.92
N GLU A 109 -13.93 8.18 4.31
CA GLU A 109 -14.30 6.81 3.95
C GLU A 109 -14.51 5.97 5.21
N TYR A 110 -15.32 4.91 5.08
CA TYR A 110 -15.45 3.91 6.15
C TYR A 110 -14.93 2.56 5.66
N TYR A 111 -13.76 2.21 6.17
CA TYR A 111 -13.20 0.88 6.04
C TYR A 111 -12.66 0.34 7.35
N PHE A 112 -12.51 -0.98 7.41
CA PHE A 112 -12.08 -1.68 8.61
C PHE A 112 -11.12 -2.80 8.23
N TYR A 113 -9.97 -2.83 8.91
CA TYR A 113 -9.05 -3.95 8.89
C TYR A 113 -9.60 -5.04 9.82
N VAL A 114 -10.19 -6.09 9.23
CA VAL A 114 -10.93 -7.09 9.98
C VAL A 114 -10.02 -8.21 10.47
N ASP A 115 -9.06 -8.62 9.64
CA ASP A 115 -8.15 -9.73 9.95
C ASP A 115 -6.87 -9.66 9.10
N SER A 116 -5.74 -10.12 9.63
CA SER A 116 -4.48 -10.26 8.88
C SER A 116 -3.42 -11.03 9.68
N THR A 117 -3.00 -12.19 9.19
CA THR A 117 -1.86 -12.91 9.80
C THR A 117 -0.52 -12.21 9.49
N PRO A 118 0.54 -12.42 10.28
CA PRO A 118 1.81 -11.71 10.09
C PRO A 118 2.49 -11.91 8.74
N THR A 119 2.36 -13.11 8.17
CA THR A 119 2.85 -13.41 6.81
C THR A 119 1.86 -13.05 5.71
N HIS A 120 0.73 -12.44 6.08
CA HIS A 120 -0.37 -12.11 5.17
C HIS A 120 -0.90 -13.37 4.45
N SER A 121 -0.81 -14.53 5.11
CA SER A 121 -1.30 -15.81 4.59
C SER A 121 -2.83 -15.86 4.56
N TYR A 122 -3.48 -15.11 5.44
CA TYR A 122 -4.89 -14.73 5.39
C TYR A 122 -5.04 -13.25 5.71
N MET A 123 -5.91 -12.54 4.97
CA MET A 123 -6.27 -11.15 5.26
C MET A 123 -7.75 -10.90 4.93
N LYS A 124 -8.37 -9.98 5.67
CA LYS A 124 -9.75 -9.52 5.46
C LYS A 124 -9.89 -8.03 5.71
N TYR A 125 -10.50 -7.35 4.76
CA TYR A 125 -10.83 -5.93 4.77
C TYR A 125 -12.33 -5.75 4.53
N LEU A 126 -12.95 -4.75 5.15
CA LEU A 126 -14.33 -4.35 4.89
C LEU A 126 -14.36 -2.90 4.43
N TYR A 127 -14.98 -2.63 3.29
CA TYR A 127 -15.32 -1.30 2.81
C TYR A 127 -16.84 -1.07 2.87
N LYS A 128 -17.29 0.12 3.29
CA LYS A 128 -18.70 0.51 3.25
C LYS A 128 -18.93 1.48 2.09
N TYR A 129 -19.64 1.04 1.06
CA TYR A 129 -19.85 1.81 -0.16
C TYR A 129 -21.32 2.25 -0.33
N PRO A 130 -21.63 3.55 -0.38
CA PRO A 130 -23.00 4.02 -0.56
C PRO A 130 -23.63 3.66 -1.92
N GLN A 131 -24.94 3.40 -1.93
CA GLN A 131 -25.71 3.21 -3.17
C GLN A 131 -26.13 4.53 -3.83
N ALA A 132 -26.09 5.62 -3.08
CA ALA A 132 -26.28 6.98 -3.59
C ALA A 132 -24.94 7.56 -4.04
N ALA A 133 -25.00 8.62 -4.87
CA ALA A 133 -23.79 9.32 -5.31
C ALA A 133 -23.00 9.82 -4.09
N PHE A 134 -21.69 9.56 -4.09
CA PHE A 134 -20.80 9.96 -3.02
C PHE A 134 -20.71 11.50 -2.93
N PRO A 135 -20.93 12.11 -1.74
CA PRO A 135 -21.15 13.56 -1.59
C PRO A 135 -19.84 14.37 -1.48
N TYR A 136 -18.93 14.24 -2.46
CA TYR A 136 -17.60 14.88 -2.44
C TYR A 136 -17.63 16.40 -2.18
N ALA A 137 -18.47 17.13 -2.93
CA ALA A 137 -18.51 18.58 -2.85
C ALA A 137 -19.11 19.08 -1.52
N ASP A 138 -20.08 18.35 -0.96
CA ASP A 138 -20.69 18.68 0.33
C ASP A 138 -19.65 18.56 1.46
N LEU A 139 -18.93 17.44 1.48
CA LEU A 139 -17.85 17.17 2.45
C LEU A 139 -16.76 18.24 2.42
N ILE A 140 -16.33 18.67 1.23
CA ILE A 140 -15.31 19.72 1.09
C ILE A 140 -15.85 21.08 1.56
N ASN A 141 -17.03 21.47 1.08
CA ASN A 141 -17.55 22.82 1.32
C ASN A 141 -17.93 23.02 2.78
N GLU A 142 -18.59 22.06 3.41
CA GLU A 142 -19.02 22.16 4.80
C GLU A 142 -17.83 22.19 5.76
N ASN A 143 -16.81 21.33 5.58
CA ASN A 143 -15.62 21.35 6.42
C ASN A 143 -14.81 22.65 6.27
N ARG A 144 -14.66 23.17 5.05
CA ARG A 144 -14.04 24.49 4.84
C ARG A 144 -14.80 25.61 5.53
N ASN A 145 -16.14 25.58 5.48
CA ASN A 145 -16.99 26.61 6.10
C ASN A 145 -16.91 26.59 7.63
N ARG A 146 -16.59 25.45 8.25
CA ARG A 146 -16.39 25.35 9.70
C ARG A 146 -15.15 26.11 10.18
N ASN A 147 -14.09 26.18 9.38
CA ASN A 147 -12.92 27.03 9.62
C ASN A 147 -12.36 26.91 11.06
N GLY A 148 -12.18 25.66 11.54
CA GLY A 148 -11.70 25.33 12.87
C GLY A 148 -12.77 25.39 13.98
N ALA A 149 -14.06 25.52 13.64
CA ALA A 149 -15.15 25.57 14.61
C ALA A 149 -15.95 24.26 14.64
N GLY A 150 -16.24 23.76 15.85
CA GLY A 150 -17.02 22.54 16.04
C GLY A 150 -16.26 21.27 15.65
N PHE A 151 -16.97 20.14 15.60
CA PHE A 151 -16.41 18.87 15.13
C PHE A 151 -16.25 18.86 13.60
N GLU A 152 -15.58 17.86 13.07
CA GLU A 152 -15.51 17.53 11.66
C GLU A 152 -16.92 17.20 11.11
N TYR A 153 -17.18 17.50 9.84
CA TYR A 153 -18.38 17.03 9.14
C TYR A 153 -18.04 15.73 8.43
N GLU A 154 -18.64 14.64 8.87
CA GLU A 154 -18.30 13.28 8.45
C GLU A 154 -19.21 12.75 7.35
N LEU A 155 -18.77 11.70 6.65
CA LEU A 155 -19.59 11.05 5.63
C LEU A 155 -20.94 10.56 6.18
N LEU A 156 -21.01 10.14 7.45
CA LEU A 156 -22.28 9.80 8.12
C LEU A 156 -23.24 11.00 8.23
N ASP A 157 -22.73 12.21 8.44
CA ASP A 157 -23.55 13.40 8.66
C ASP A 157 -24.29 13.86 7.38
N THR A 158 -23.77 13.47 6.21
CA THR A 158 -24.40 13.71 4.90
C THR A 158 -25.73 12.97 4.73
N GLY A 159 -25.99 11.98 5.61
CA GLY A 159 -27.18 11.14 5.56
C GLY A 159 -27.15 10.07 4.47
N VAL A 160 -26.03 9.90 3.75
CA VAL A 160 -25.89 8.90 2.67
C VAL A 160 -26.09 7.45 3.17
N PHE A 161 -26.01 7.22 4.49
CA PHE A 161 -26.23 5.93 5.15
C PHE A 161 -27.58 5.80 5.89
N ASN A 162 -28.41 6.85 5.98
CA ASN A 162 -29.59 6.89 6.88
C ASN A 162 -30.62 5.78 6.64
N ASP A 163 -30.74 5.27 5.40
CA ASP A 163 -31.71 4.24 5.01
C ASP A 163 -31.10 2.84 4.87
N ASN A 164 -29.89 2.61 5.42
CA ASN A 164 -29.11 1.39 5.20
C ASN A 164 -28.83 1.07 3.72
N ARG A 165 -28.89 2.07 2.84
CA ARG A 165 -28.67 1.95 1.39
C ARG A 165 -27.19 2.00 1.04
N TYR A 166 -26.46 0.97 1.46
CA TYR A 166 -25.03 0.82 1.20
C TYR A 166 -24.68 -0.66 0.98
N PHE A 167 -23.48 -0.88 0.45
CA PHE A 167 -22.88 -2.19 0.33
C PHE A 167 -21.81 -2.35 1.41
N ASP A 168 -21.83 -3.48 2.12
CA ASP A 168 -20.64 -3.97 2.79
C ASP A 168 -19.85 -4.80 1.79
N VAL A 169 -18.66 -4.35 1.39
CA VAL A 169 -17.80 -5.04 0.44
C VAL A 169 -16.59 -5.60 1.19
N PHE A 170 -16.55 -6.93 1.34
CA PHE A 170 -15.41 -7.62 1.90
C PHE A 170 -14.39 -7.92 0.82
N ALA A 171 -13.12 -7.63 1.10
CA ALA A 171 -11.98 -8.10 0.32
C ALA A 171 -11.16 -9.06 1.18
N GLU A 172 -11.07 -10.32 0.73
CA GLU A 172 -10.35 -11.38 1.43
C GLU A 172 -9.24 -11.96 0.55
N TYR A 173 -8.09 -12.23 1.15
CA TYR A 173 -6.91 -12.77 0.49
C TYR A 173 -6.41 -13.99 1.25
N ALA A 174 -6.09 -15.07 0.53
CA ALA A 174 -5.61 -16.33 1.11
C ALA A 174 -4.46 -16.91 0.27
N LYS A 175 -3.29 -17.12 0.87
CA LYS A 175 -2.13 -17.67 0.16
C LYS A 175 -2.09 -19.19 0.25
N THR A 176 -1.96 -19.88 -0.88
CA THR A 176 -1.64 -21.33 -0.89
C THR A 176 -0.14 -21.56 -0.88
N SER A 177 0.63 -20.58 -1.37
CA SER A 177 2.09 -20.53 -1.38
C SER A 177 2.55 -19.07 -1.44
N PRO A 178 3.85 -18.76 -1.30
CA PRO A 178 4.39 -17.40 -1.47
C PRO A 178 4.00 -16.69 -2.78
N THR A 179 3.69 -17.44 -3.84
CA THR A 179 3.46 -16.92 -5.19
C THR A 179 2.09 -17.33 -5.77
N GLU A 180 1.17 -17.77 -4.92
CA GLU A 180 -0.22 -18.08 -5.31
C GLU A 180 -1.20 -17.55 -4.26
N ILE A 181 -2.06 -16.62 -4.71
CA ILE A 181 -2.98 -15.86 -3.89
C ILE A 181 -4.39 -16.09 -4.42
N LEU A 182 -5.26 -16.61 -3.56
CA LEU A 182 -6.69 -16.67 -3.77
C LEU A 182 -7.29 -15.36 -3.28
N ILE A 183 -8.14 -14.75 -4.09
CA ILE A 183 -8.76 -13.46 -3.81
C ILE A 183 -10.26 -13.65 -3.90
N LYS A 184 -10.99 -13.13 -2.92
CA LYS A 184 -12.45 -13.20 -2.86
C LYS A 184 -13.01 -11.86 -2.48
N PHE A 185 -13.88 -11.32 -3.32
CA PHE A 185 -14.68 -10.14 -3.01
C PHE A 185 -16.12 -10.57 -2.74
N THR A 186 -16.73 -10.05 -1.68
CA THR A 186 -18.14 -10.32 -1.37
C THR A 186 -18.86 -9.01 -1.09
N ALA A 187 -19.80 -8.64 -1.97
CA ALA A 187 -20.62 -7.44 -1.82
C ALA A 187 -21.98 -7.82 -1.24
N HIS A 188 -22.28 -7.35 -0.03
CA HIS A 188 -23.59 -7.49 0.62
C HIS A 188 -24.38 -6.19 0.44
N ASN A 189 -25.58 -6.28 -0.13
CA ASN A 189 -26.51 -5.17 -0.19
C ASN A 189 -27.27 -5.07 1.14
N ARG A 190 -27.03 -3.99 1.90
CA ARG A 190 -27.73 -3.72 3.17
C ARG A 190 -29.06 -3.01 2.97
N GLY A 191 -29.32 -2.52 1.76
CA GLY A 191 -30.51 -1.80 1.40
C GLY A 191 -31.73 -2.70 1.20
N PRO A 192 -32.93 -2.09 1.20
CA PRO A 192 -34.20 -2.80 1.06
C PRO A 192 -34.56 -3.16 -0.39
N ASP A 193 -33.82 -2.64 -1.38
CA ASP A 193 -34.07 -2.84 -2.81
C ASP A 193 -32.84 -3.43 -3.50
N ASP A 194 -33.07 -4.17 -4.58
CA ASP A 194 -32.02 -4.61 -5.50
C ASP A 194 -31.25 -3.39 -6.02
N ALA A 195 -29.92 -3.47 -6.04
CA ALA A 195 -29.07 -2.33 -6.41
C ALA A 195 -27.97 -2.75 -7.40
N PRO A 196 -27.76 -1.97 -8.48
CA PRO A 196 -26.66 -2.22 -9.41
C PRO A 196 -25.31 -1.88 -8.76
N LEU A 197 -24.28 -2.62 -9.11
CA LEU A 197 -22.92 -2.42 -8.68
C LEU A 197 -21.96 -2.95 -9.74
N HIS A 198 -21.03 -2.11 -10.17
CA HIS A 198 -19.84 -2.55 -10.89
C HIS A 198 -18.76 -2.91 -9.89
N VAL A 199 -18.27 -4.15 -9.96
CA VAL A 199 -17.10 -4.61 -9.21
C VAL A 199 -15.94 -4.73 -10.19
N LEU A 200 -14.88 -3.94 -9.95
CA LEU A 200 -13.82 -3.64 -10.91
C LEU A 200 -12.44 -3.96 -10.32
N PRO A 201 -12.07 -5.22 -10.06
CA PRO A 201 -10.69 -5.54 -9.71
C PRO A 201 -9.71 -4.97 -10.75
N HIS A 202 -8.74 -4.21 -10.27
CA HIS A 202 -7.68 -3.62 -11.09
C HIS A 202 -6.39 -4.41 -10.90
N LEU A 203 -5.69 -4.70 -12.01
CA LEU A 203 -4.33 -5.23 -12.02
C LEU A 203 -3.44 -4.29 -12.83
N TRP A 204 -2.32 -3.83 -12.27
CA TRP A 204 -1.43 -2.90 -12.97
C TRP A 204 0.03 -2.98 -12.51
N PHE A 205 0.93 -2.56 -13.38
CA PHE A 205 2.32 -2.32 -13.01
C PHE A 205 2.51 -0.87 -12.54
N ARG A 206 3.28 -0.68 -11.46
CA ARG A 206 3.75 0.66 -11.08
C ARG A 206 4.59 1.22 -12.21
N ASN A 207 4.34 2.47 -12.58
CA ASN A 207 5.09 3.09 -13.66
C ASN A 207 6.52 3.39 -13.19
N THR A 208 7.49 2.64 -13.71
CA THR A 208 8.93 2.88 -13.52
C THR A 208 9.62 3.32 -14.81
N TRP A 209 9.02 3.02 -15.97
CA TRP A 209 9.61 3.24 -17.29
C TRP A 209 9.58 4.70 -17.73
N SER A 210 8.66 5.53 -17.22
CA SER A 210 8.55 6.95 -17.60
C SER A 210 9.65 7.83 -16.98
N TRP A 211 10.47 7.29 -16.08
CA TRP A 211 11.42 8.07 -15.25
C TRP A 211 12.89 7.68 -15.43
N SER A 212 13.17 6.64 -16.21
CA SER A 212 14.55 6.20 -16.49
C SER A 212 15.20 7.05 -17.58
N ASP A 213 16.53 7.17 -17.58
CA ASP A 213 17.30 7.83 -18.65
C ASP A 213 17.01 7.23 -20.05
N SER A 214 16.50 5.99 -20.13
CA SER A 214 16.07 5.35 -21.36
C SER A 214 14.75 5.91 -21.94
N ALA A 215 13.96 6.62 -21.14
CA ALA A 215 12.70 7.25 -21.57
C ALA A 215 12.94 8.35 -22.61
N ASP A 216 14.09 9.04 -22.51
CA ASP A 216 14.52 10.06 -23.47
C ASP A 216 15.06 9.46 -24.79
N ASN A 217 15.39 8.17 -24.82
CA ASN A 217 15.96 7.46 -25.98
C ASN A 217 15.00 6.43 -26.62
N ALA A 218 13.74 6.35 -26.18
CA ALA A 218 12.74 5.46 -26.78
C ALA A 218 12.38 5.80 -28.24
N SER A 219 12.92 6.90 -28.80
CA SER A 219 12.83 7.25 -30.22
C SER A 219 14.00 6.80 -31.08
N ASP A 220 15.12 6.36 -30.49
CA ASP A 220 16.31 5.95 -31.25
C ASP A 220 16.62 4.47 -30.99
N ASP A 221 16.19 3.63 -31.93
CA ASP A 221 16.69 2.27 -32.14
C ASP A 221 18.18 2.36 -32.54
N ASP A 222 19.05 2.65 -31.58
CA ASP A 222 20.51 2.70 -31.79
C ASP A 222 21.17 1.31 -31.71
N GLY A 223 20.38 0.24 -31.59
CA GLY A 223 20.87 -1.14 -31.56
C GLY A 223 21.78 -1.47 -30.37
N SER A 224 21.90 -0.58 -29.36
CA SER A 224 22.75 -0.81 -28.19
C SER A 224 22.08 -1.68 -27.11
N GLY A 225 20.77 -1.90 -27.17
CA GLY A 225 20.08 -2.91 -26.34
C GLY A 225 20.03 -2.62 -24.84
N TYR A 226 20.18 -1.35 -24.43
CA TYR A 226 20.14 -0.92 -23.01
C TYR A 226 18.81 -0.27 -22.57
N GLY A 227 17.71 -0.45 -23.29
CA GLY A 227 16.38 0.03 -22.87
C GLY A 227 15.65 -0.95 -21.95
N LEU A 228 15.04 -0.46 -20.87
CA LEU A 228 14.06 -1.21 -20.08
C LEU A 228 12.89 -1.62 -20.98
N SER A 229 12.59 -2.92 -21.06
CA SER A 229 11.36 -3.36 -21.72
C SER A 229 10.16 -3.10 -20.81
N VAL A 230 9.21 -2.28 -21.24
CA VAL A 230 7.98 -1.96 -20.49
C VAL A 230 7.24 -3.26 -20.12
N PRO A 231 6.83 -3.47 -18.85
CA PRO A 231 6.07 -4.65 -18.45
C PRO A 231 4.70 -4.66 -19.15
N GLN A 232 4.10 -5.85 -19.31
CA GLN A 232 2.86 -5.98 -20.08
C GLN A 232 1.88 -6.94 -19.41
N ILE A 233 0.62 -6.54 -19.37
CA ILE A 233 -0.53 -7.38 -19.09
C ILE A 233 -1.23 -7.62 -20.41
N ARG A 234 -1.54 -8.88 -20.71
CA ARG A 234 -2.29 -9.25 -21.91
C ARG A 234 -3.34 -10.30 -21.61
N ARG A 235 -4.40 -10.32 -22.42
CA ARG A 235 -5.36 -11.42 -22.42
C ARG A 235 -4.71 -12.70 -22.96
N GLU A 236 -4.95 -13.81 -22.28
CA GLU A 236 -4.64 -15.16 -22.77
C GLU A 236 -5.93 -15.85 -23.21
N LYS A 237 -5.81 -17.02 -23.86
CA LYS A 237 -7.00 -17.81 -24.22
C LYS A 237 -7.82 -18.11 -22.97
N ASN A 238 -9.07 -17.63 -22.94
CA ASN A 238 -10.01 -17.92 -21.85
C ASN A 238 -10.15 -19.43 -21.63
N LEU A 239 -10.33 -19.79 -20.37
CA LEU A 239 -10.83 -21.11 -20.00
C LEU A 239 -12.35 -21.10 -20.10
N LYS A 240 -12.96 -22.28 -19.96
CA LYS A 240 -14.40 -22.44 -20.08
C LYS A 240 -15.16 -21.51 -19.13
N ASP A 241 -14.68 -21.41 -17.89
CA ASP A 241 -15.39 -20.75 -16.79
C ASP A 241 -14.59 -19.57 -16.19
N SER A 242 -13.53 -19.11 -16.87
CA SER A 242 -12.71 -18.00 -16.38
C SER A 242 -11.98 -17.22 -17.48
N VAL A 243 -11.85 -15.92 -17.26
CA VAL A 243 -10.92 -15.06 -17.98
C VAL A 243 -9.49 -15.33 -17.49
N VAL A 244 -8.53 -15.29 -18.41
CA VAL A 244 -7.10 -15.48 -18.10
C VAL A 244 -6.30 -14.30 -18.62
N LEU A 245 -5.52 -13.69 -17.73
CA LEU A 245 -4.55 -12.64 -18.05
C LEU A 245 -3.14 -13.14 -17.72
N ARG A 246 -2.15 -12.68 -18.46
CA ARG A 246 -0.74 -12.87 -18.14
C ARG A 246 -0.09 -11.51 -17.93
N ALA A 247 0.40 -11.27 -16.71
CA ALA A 247 1.23 -10.13 -16.36
C ALA A 247 2.71 -10.54 -16.48
N MET A 248 3.45 -9.88 -17.35
CA MET A 248 4.83 -10.19 -17.71
C MET A 248 5.72 -9.05 -17.25
N HIS A 249 6.50 -9.30 -16.20
CA HIS A 249 7.52 -8.36 -15.74
C HIS A 249 8.87 -8.72 -16.39
N PRO A 250 9.55 -7.75 -17.02
CA PRO A 250 10.81 -8.00 -17.71
C PRO A 250 11.92 -8.48 -16.77
N GLN A 251 12.91 -9.16 -17.35
CA GLN A 251 14.05 -9.74 -16.62
C GLN A 251 15.16 -8.75 -16.23
N ARG A 252 14.98 -7.45 -16.49
CA ARG A 252 15.96 -6.41 -16.16
C ARG A 252 15.27 -5.28 -15.42
N ASP A 253 15.76 -4.96 -14.23
CA ASP A 253 15.46 -3.73 -13.51
C ASP A 253 16.62 -2.72 -13.66
N ASP A 254 16.37 -1.49 -13.23
CA ASP A 254 17.30 -0.35 -13.30
C ASP A 254 18.60 -0.56 -12.53
N TYR A 255 18.70 -1.61 -11.71
CA TYR A 255 19.78 -1.79 -10.75
C TYR A 255 20.88 -2.75 -11.23
N GLY A 256 20.76 -3.33 -12.44
CA GLY A 256 21.82 -4.15 -13.04
C GLY A 256 22.12 -5.46 -12.30
N PHE A 257 21.29 -5.84 -11.33
CA PHE A 257 21.38 -7.11 -10.62
C PHE A 257 20.42 -8.12 -11.26
N LEU A 258 20.97 -9.13 -11.93
CA LEU A 258 20.26 -10.21 -12.62
C LEU A 258 19.43 -11.15 -11.70
N THR A 259 19.09 -10.74 -10.47
CA THR A 259 18.50 -11.62 -9.44
C THR A 259 17.10 -11.26 -8.95
N ASP A 260 16.58 -10.05 -9.21
CA ASP A 260 15.31 -9.57 -8.62
C ASP A 260 14.17 -9.39 -9.63
N VAL A 261 13.98 -10.37 -10.52
CA VAL A 261 12.90 -10.36 -11.50
C VAL A 261 11.61 -10.91 -10.89
N LEU A 262 10.54 -10.10 -10.83
CA LEU A 262 9.21 -10.57 -10.39
C LEU A 262 8.73 -11.76 -11.25
N GLY A 263 9.00 -11.68 -12.56
CA GLY A 263 8.65 -12.68 -13.55
C GLY A 263 7.17 -12.66 -13.89
N ASP A 264 6.71 -13.73 -14.52
CA ASP A 264 5.35 -13.80 -15.03
C ASP A 264 4.37 -14.29 -13.96
N TYR A 265 3.21 -13.63 -13.91
CA TYR A 265 2.04 -14.06 -13.17
C TYR A 265 0.86 -14.28 -14.11
N PHE A 266 0.07 -15.30 -13.81
CA PHE A 266 -1.25 -15.53 -14.39
C PHE A 266 -2.30 -15.04 -13.41
N PHE A 267 -3.26 -14.28 -13.93
CA PHE A 267 -4.43 -13.84 -13.21
C PHE A 267 -5.67 -14.51 -13.79
N TYR A 268 -6.39 -15.26 -12.96
CA TYR A 268 -7.61 -15.96 -13.32
C TYR A 268 -8.79 -15.28 -12.66
N ALA A 269 -9.83 -14.98 -13.43
CA ALA A 269 -11.04 -14.35 -12.94
C ALA A 269 -12.26 -15.20 -13.30
N GLU A 270 -13.00 -15.64 -12.30
CA GLU A 270 -14.15 -16.52 -12.50
C GLU A 270 -15.28 -15.79 -13.24
N HIS A 271 -15.98 -16.49 -14.14
CA HIS A 271 -17.19 -15.98 -14.77
C HIS A 271 -18.30 -15.78 -13.73
N GLN A 272 -19.13 -14.76 -13.92
CA GLN A 272 -20.35 -14.54 -13.13
C GLN A 272 -21.56 -14.88 -14.00
N ASP A 273 -22.48 -15.70 -13.49
CA ASP A 273 -23.66 -16.14 -14.24
C ASP A 273 -23.32 -16.75 -15.63
N ASN A 274 -22.18 -17.45 -15.73
CA ASN A 274 -21.58 -17.99 -16.96
C ASN A 274 -21.14 -16.95 -17.99
N LEU A 275 -21.00 -15.69 -17.60
CA LEU A 275 -20.50 -14.60 -18.44
C LEU A 275 -19.11 -14.13 -17.96
N PRO A 276 -18.17 -13.87 -18.89
CA PRO A 276 -16.91 -13.23 -18.54
C PRO A 276 -17.13 -11.77 -18.14
N ALA A 277 -16.26 -11.24 -17.30
CA ALA A 277 -16.15 -9.79 -17.10
C ALA A 277 -15.73 -9.09 -18.40
N GLU A 278 -16.18 -7.86 -18.58
CA GLU A 278 -15.65 -6.99 -19.63
C GLU A 278 -14.23 -6.55 -19.28
N LEU A 279 -13.30 -6.64 -20.22
CA LEU A 279 -11.91 -6.26 -20.02
C LEU A 279 -11.64 -4.86 -20.54
N MET A 280 -11.17 -3.98 -19.67
CA MET A 280 -10.80 -2.62 -20.01
C MET A 280 -9.30 -2.43 -19.84
N PHE A 281 -8.55 -2.61 -20.94
CA PHE A 281 -7.10 -2.41 -20.98
C PHE A 281 -6.75 -0.94 -21.20
N THR A 282 -5.74 -0.48 -20.46
CA THR A 282 -5.12 0.83 -20.61
C THR A 282 -3.66 0.77 -20.16
N ASP A 283 -3.01 1.92 -20.08
CA ASP A 283 -1.69 2.05 -19.47
C ASP A 283 -1.73 2.86 -18.18
N ASN A 284 -0.87 2.49 -17.22
CA ASN A 284 -0.57 3.33 -16.06
C ASN A 284 0.33 4.47 -16.52
N GLU A 285 -0.24 5.39 -17.30
CA GLU A 285 0.42 6.53 -17.93
C GLU A 285 -0.35 7.81 -17.63
N THR A 286 0.38 8.91 -17.45
CA THR A 286 -0.22 10.21 -17.15
C THR A 286 -1.01 10.74 -18.34
N ASN A 287 -2.25 11.17 -18.10
CA ASN A 287 -3.07 11.89 -19.06
C ASN A 287 -2.64 13.35 -19.15
N THR A 288 -1.58 13.61 -19.92
CA THR A 288 -1.03 14.97 -20.11
C THR A 288 -2.02 15.90 -20.79
N ARG A 289 -2.92 15.38 -21.63
CA ARG A 289 -3.94 16.19 -22.31
C ARG A 289 -4.93 16.79 -21.31
N ARG A 290 -5.37 15.99 -20.35
CA ARG A 290 -6.28 16.44 -19.28
C ARG A 290 -5.58 17.37 -18.29
N LEU A 291 -4.38 17.00 -17.83
CA LEU A 291 -3.73 17.69 -16.70
C LEU A 291 -2.91 18.90 -17.13
N PHE A 292 -2.18 18.80 -18.25
CA PHE A 292 -1.19 19.78 -18.67
C PHE A 292 -1.53 20.45 -20.01
N LYS A 293 -2.69 20.10 -20.60
CA LYS A 293 -3.17 20.65 -21.89
C LYS A 293 -2.18 20.44 -23.04
N PHE A 294 -1.39 19.37 -22.97
CA PHE A 294 -0.43 18.95 -23.99
C PHE A 294 -0.64 17.49 -24.35
N ASP A 295 -0.53 17.15 -25.63
CA ASP A 295 -0.70 15.79 -26.16
C ASP A 295 0.67 15.15 -26.40
N ASN A 296 0.98 14.11 -25.62
CA ASN A 296 2.21 13.32 -25.75
C ASN A 296 2.01 12.07 -26.64
N GLY A 297 0.89 11.96 -27.36
CA GLY A 297 0.56 10.85 -28.23
C GLY A 297 0.03 9.60 -27.50
N LYS A 298 -0.05 9.61 -26.17
CA LYS A 298 -0.59 8.48 -25.38
C LYS A 298 -2.11 8.51 -25.40
N THR A 299 -2.71 7.50 -26.02
CA THR A 299 -4.18 7.40 -26.17
C THR A 299 -4.83 6.73 -24.95
N TYR A 300 -4.24 5.62 -24.48
CA TYR A 300 -4.73 4.84 -23.36
C TYR A 300 -3.99 5.28 -22.09
N THR A 301 -4.66 6.01 -21.22
CA THR A 301 -4.05 6.58 -20.00
C THR A 301 -4.75 6.06 -18.75
N LYS A 302 -4.17 6.34 -17.58
CA LYS A 302 -4.62 5.79 -16.29
C LYS A 302 -6.13 5.97 -16.04
N ASP A 303 -6.68 7.12 -16.43
CA ASP A 303 -8.08 7.51 -16.24
C ASP A 303 -9.03 7.01 -17.35
N SER A 304 -8.54 6.33 -18.38
CA SER A 304 -9.39 5.81 -19.47
C SER A 304 -10.49 4.87 -18.97
N ILE A 305 -10.22 4.04 -17.95
CA ILE A 305 -11.21 3.14 -17.35
C ILE A 305 -12.35 3.95 -16.73
N ASN A 306 -12.01 5.03 -16.00
CA ASN A 306 -12.99 5.92 -15.41
C ASN A 306 -13.88 6.57 -16.47
N ASP A 307 -13.26 7.13 -17.53
CA ASP A 307 -14.00 7.82 -18.59
C ASP A 307 -14.87 6.87 -19.42
N ALA A 308 -14.40 5.64 -19.63
CA ALA A 308 -15.17 4.60 -20.30
C ALA A 308 -16.46 4.27 -19.52
N LEU A 309 -16.39 4.10 -18.20
CA LEU A 309 -17.56 3.77 -17.37
C LEU A 309 -18.48 4.96 -17.10
N THR A 310 -17.91 6.09 -16.67
CA THR A 310 -18.69 7.25 -16.20
C THR A 310 -19.20 8.12 -17.34
N ASN A 311 -18.43 8.21 -18.44
CA ASN A 311 -18.74 9.09 -19.59
C ASN A 311 -19.07 8.32 -20.87
N GLY A 312 -18.93 6.99 -20.88
CA GLY A 312 -19.16 6.15 -22.06
C GLY A 312 -18.05 6.23 -23.11
N ASP A 313 -16.89 6.80 -22.81
CA ASP A 313 -15.80 7.01 -23.78
C ASP A 313 -14.96 5.73 -23.99
N ARG A 314 -15.56 4.74 -24.64
CA ARG A 314 -14.93 3.44 -24.90
C ARG A 314 -13.75 3.50 -25.89
N TYR A 315 -13.57 4.59 -26.64
CA TYR A 315 -12.44 4.75 -27.56
C TYR A 315 -11.08 4.84 -26.85
N ARG A 316 -11.10 5.11 -25.54
CA ARG A 316 -9.91 5.23 -24.71
C ARG A 316 -9.47 3.92 -24.06
N ILE A 317 -10.15 2.81 -24.39
CA ILE A 317 -9.77 1.45 -23.98
C ILE A 317 -9.01 0.77 -25.12
N ASN A 318 -7.90 0.11 -24.81
CA ASN A 318 -7.07 -0.55 -25.82
C ASN A 318 -7.77 -1.80 -26.40
N PRO A 319 -8.17 -1.80 -27.69
CA PRO A 319 -8.84 -2.94 -28.30
C PRO A 319 -7.92 -4.13 -28.56
N GLU A 320 -6.60 -3.95 -28.45
CA GLU A 320 -5.63 -5.05 -28.62
C GLU A 320 -5.54 -5.96 -27.38
N GLU A 321 -6.23 -5.60 -26.29
CA GLU A 321 -6.25 -6.37 -25.04
C GLU A 321 -4.85 -6.59 -24.43
N VAL A 322 -4.01 -5.55 -24.55
CA VAL A 322 -2.65 -5.45 -24.01
C VAL A 322 -2.48 -4.07 -23.36
N GLY A 323 -1.71 -3.98 -22.28
CA GLY A 323 -1.35 -2.71 -21.66
C GLY A 323 -0.60 -2.91 -20.36
N THR A 324 -0.35 -1.86 -19.60
CA THR A 324 0.27 -1.93 -18.27
C THR A 324 -0.75 -1.90 -17.13
N LYS A 325 -2.04 -1.68 -17.44
CA LYS A 325 -3.17 -1.67 -16.49
C LYS A 325 -4.41 -2.30 -17.13
N VAL A 326 -5.19 -3.02 -16.34
CA VAL A 326 -6.47 -3.58 -16.77
C VAL A 326 -7.47 -3.59 -15.63
N ALA A 327 -8.73 -3.29 -15.95
CA ALA A 327 -9.88 -3.51 -15.09
C ALA A 327 -10.74 -4.66 -15.65
N LEU A 328 -11.30 -5.48 -14.77
CA LEU A 328 -12.32 -6.45 -15.13
C LEU A 328 -13.66 -5.98 -14.58
N ASP A 329 -14.60 -5.61 -15.46
CA ASP A 329 -15.90 -5.09 -15.07
C ASP A 329 -16.94 -6.20 -14.93
N TYR A 330 -17.37 -6.41 -13.70
CA TYR A 330 -18.56 -7.18 -13.37
C TYR A 330 -19.72 -6.22 -13.09
N ASP A 331 -20.50 -5.91 -14.11
CA ASP A 331 -21.77 -5.20 -14.00
C ASP A 331 -22.84 -6.17 -13.50
N VAL A 332 -23.23 -6.04 -12.23
CA VAL A 332 -24.20 -6.94 -11.58
C VAL A 332 -25.25 -6.20 -10.79
N VAL A 333 -26.36 -6.88 -10.54
CA VAL A 333 -27.35 -6.47 -9.54
C VAL A 333 -27.16 -7.31 -8.29
N ILE A 334 -26.96 -6.64 -7.14
CA ILE A 334 -26.91 -7.30 -5.84
C ILE A 334 -28.33 -7.28 -5.24
N PRO A 335 -28.95 -8.46 -4.99
CA PRO A 335 -30.30 -8.52 -4.45
C PRO A 335 -30.44 -7.83 -3.10
N ALA A 336 -31.61 -7.26 -2.81
CA ALA A 336 -31.93 -6.66 -1.51
C ALA A 336 -31.63 -7.62 -0.34
N GLY A 337 -30.85 -7.17 0.65
CA GLY A 337 -30.40 -8.00 1.78
C GLY A 337 -29.50 -9.19 1.41
N GLY A 338 -29.21 -9.39 0.11
CA GLY A 338 -28.43 -10.49 -0.43
C GLY A 338 -26.97 -10.12 -0.68
N SER A 339 -26.25 -11.02 -1.35
CA SER A 339 -24.85 -10.81 -1.71
C SER A 339 -24.45 -11.51 -2.99
N ARG A 340 -23.37 -11.02 -3.61
CA ARG A 340 -22.65 -11.72 -4.67
C ARG A 340 -21.17 -11.88 -4.30
N GLU A 341 -20.58 -12.98 -4.77
CA GLU A 341 -19.18 -13.34 -4.53
C GLU A 341 -18.42 -13.39 -5.86
N PHE A 342 -17.22 -12.82 -5.87
CA PHE A 342 -16.31 -12.78 -7.01
C PHE A 342 -14.98 -13.39 -6.60
N ARG A 343 -14.46 -14.31 -7.41
CA ARG A 343 -13.25 -15.09 -7.10
C ARG A 343 -12.17 -14.89 -8.15
N PHE A 344 -10.95 -14.70 -7.68
CA PHE A 344 -9.76 -14.51 -8.50
C PHE A 344 -8.56 -15.30 -7.98
N ILE A 345 -7.61 -15.60 -8.85
CA ILE A 345 -6.34 -16.21 -8.46
C ILE A 345 -5.20 -15.48 -9.16
N LEU A 346 -4.21 -15.03 -8.40
CA LEU A 346 -2.94 -14.52 -8.91
C LEU A 346 -1.84 -15.55 -8.60
N THR A 347 -1.18 -16.10 -9.62
CA THR A 347 -0.20 -17.19 -9.43
C THR A 347 0.92 -17.19 -10.47
N LYS A 348 2.12 -17.65 -10.10
CA LYS A 348 3.17 -17.95 -11.09
C LYS A 348 2.90 -19.22 -11.89
N ARG A 349 2.00 -20.10 -11.40
CA ARG A 349 1.73 -21.41 -12.02
C ARG A 349 0.58 -21.34 -13.01
N LYS A 350 0.86 -21.59 -14.30
CA LYS A 350 -0.20 -21.79 -15.29
C LYS A 350 -0.99 -23.08 -15.01
N THR A 351 -2.31 -23.00 -15.00
CA THR A 351 -3.24 -24.11 -14.82
C THR A 351 -4.48 -23.97 -15.71
N ASN A 352 -5.16 -25.09 -15.97
CA ASN A 352 -6.44 -25.15 -16.69
C ASN A 352 -7.64 -25.28 -15.75
N GLU A 353 -7.43 -25.55 -14.46
CA GLU A 353 -8.47 -25.70 -13.44
C GLU A 353 -8.13 -24.83 -12.21
N PRO A 354 -8.08 -23.49 -12.37
CA PRO A 354 -7.64 -22.60 -11.31
C PRO A 354 -8.45 -22.73 -10.02
N PHE A 355 -9.77 -22.88 -10.12
CA PHE A 355 -10.68 -22.80 -8.96
C PHE A 355 -11.00 -24.15 -8.28
N ALA A 356 -10.38 -25.27 -8.70
CA ALA A 356 -10.76 -26.62 -8.24
C ALA A 356 -10.70 -26.80 -6.70
N ASP A 357 -9.65 -26.28 -6.06
CA ASP A 357 -9.44 -26.36 -4.61
C ASP A 357 -9.66 -25.02 -3.90
N PHE A 358 -10.30 -24.03 -4.55
CA PHE A 358 -10.39 -22.65 -4.05
C PHE A 358 -10.98 -22.60 -2.63
N ASN A 359 -12.21 -23.09 -2.44
CA ASN A 359 -12.92 -22.98 -1.16
C ASN A 359 -12.18 -23.72 -0.05
N LYS A 360 -11.71 -24.94 -0.32
CA LYS A 360 -10.96 -25.76 0.63
C LYS A 360 -9.69 -25.04 1.12
N ASN A 361 -8.93 -24.47 0.21
CA ASN A 361 -7.70 -23.75 0.55
C ASN A 361 -7.99 -22.43 1.28
N PHE A 362 -9.09 -21.76 0.92
CA PHE A 362 -9.54 -20.53 1.56
C PHE A 362 -9.95 -20.77 3.02
N GLU A 363 -10.82 -21.75 3.26
CA GLU A 363 -11.27 -22.18 4.59
C GLU A 363 -10.08 -22.66 5.44
N LEU A 364 -9.12 -23.35 4.84
CA LEU A 364 -7.89 -23.76 5.53
C LEU A 364 -7.08 -22.55 6.02
N ARG A 365 -6.95 -21.49 5.20
CA ARG A 365 -6.25 -20.27 5.63
C ARG A 365 -6.98 -19.53 6.75
N GLN A 366 -8.30 -19.49 6.71
CA GLN A 366 -9.11 -18.93 7.80
C GLN A 366 -8.90 -19.70 9.10
N LYS A 367 -8.98 -21.03 9.04
CA LYS A 367 -8.78 -21.90 10.21
C LYS A 367 -7.38 -21.74 10.81
N GLU A 368 -6.34 -21.68 9.98
CA GLU A 368 -4.98 -21.50 10.46
C GLU A 368 -4.73 -20.12 11.07
N ALA A 369 -5.44 -19.08 10.59
CA ALA A 369 -5.44 -17.77 11.21
C ALA A 369 -6.08 -17.83 12.61
N ASP A 370 -7.22 -18.51 12.74
CA ASP A 370 -7.87 -18.75 14.03
C ASP A 370 -6.94 -19.50 15.00
N GLU A 371 -6.33 -20.60 14.54
CA GLU A 371 -5.36 -21.38 15.33
C GLU A 371 -4.13 -20.57 15.76
N PHE A 372 -3.66 -19.63 14.91
CA PHE A 372 -2.57 -18.72 15.26
C PHE A 372 -2.99 -17.73 16.36
N TYR A 373 -4.13 -17.06 16.18
CA TYR A 373 -4.59 -16.07 17.16
C TYR A 373 -4.95 -16.71 18.50
N ASP A 374 -5.57 -17.89 18.51
CA ASP A 374 -5.81 -18.65 19.73
C ASP A 374 -4.52 -19.02 20.48
N ALA A 375 -3.40 -19.18 19.75
CA ALA A 375 -2.10 -19.50 20.35
C ALA A 375 -1.41 -18.28 20.98
N VAL A 376 -1.57 -17.07 20.42
CA VAL A 376 -0.91 -15.84 20.91
C VAL A 376 -1.76 -15.03 21.88
N GLN A 377 -3.09 -15.21 21.84
CA GLN A 377 -4.03 -14.51 22.72
C GLN A 377 -3.89 -14.96 24.18
N PRO A 378 -4.09 -14.06 25.16
CA PRO A 378 -4.14 -14.44 26.57
C PRO A 378 -5.24 -15.48 26.84
N LYS A 379 -4.91 -16.53 27.62
CA LYS A 379 -5.83 -17.65 27.90
C LYS A 379 -7.09 -17.23 28.65
N ASP A 380 -6.97 -16.24 29.53
CA ASP A 380 -8.05 -15.77 30.39
C ASP A 380 -8.84 -14.59 29.77
N ALA A 381 -8.50 -14.17 28.54
CA ALA A 381 -9.21 -13.11 27.84
C ALA A 381 -10.60 -13.58 27.36
N THR A 382 -11.59 -12.69 27.50
CA THR A 382 -12.93 -12.86 26.96
C THR A 382 -12.93 -12.90 25.42
N PRO A 383 -14.00 -13.43 24.77
CA PRO A 383 -14.09 -13.41 23.32
C PRO A 383 -14.02 -12.00 22.70
N ASP A 384 -14.54 -10.99 23.40
CA ASP A 384 -14.50 -9.59 22.94
C ASP A 384 -13.09 -9.01 23.01
N GLU A 385 -12.37 -9.21 24.14
CA GLU A 385 -10.97 -8.79 24.28
C GLU A 385 -10.06 -9.45 23.24
N LYS A 386 -10.30 -10.74 22.94
CA LYS A 386 -9.61 -11.48 21.87
C LYS A 386 -9.87 -10.85 20.50
N LEU A 387 -11.12 -10.49 20.21
CA LEU A 387 -11.49 -9.84 18.96
C LEU A 387 -10.84 -8.47 18.81
N VAL A 388 -10.88 -7.64 19.86
CA VAL A 388 -10.21 -6.32 19.89
C VAL A 388 -8.71 -6.48 19.62
N GLN A 389 -8.04 -7.43 20.27
CA GLN A 389 -6.62 -7.66 20.05
C GLN A 389 -6.32 -8.11 18.60
N ARG A 390 -7.11 -9.04 18.06
CA ARG A 390 -6.93 -9.52 16.68
C ARG A 390 -7.11 -8.41 15.66
N GLN A 391 -8.12 -7.56 15.83
CA GLN A 391 -8.36 -6.42 14.96
C GLN A 391 -7.28 -5.33 15.10
N ALA A 392 -6.76 -5.10 16.31
CA ALA A 392 -5.60 -4.23 16.51
C ALA A 392 -4.36 -4.74 15.74
N PHE A 393 -4.08 -6.04 15.83
CA PHE A 393 -3.02 -6.65 15.02
C PHE A 393 -3.31 -6.58 13.51
N ALA A 394 -4.57 -6.78 13.10
CA ALA A 394 -4.97 -6.62 11.71
C ALA A 394 -4.66 -5.20 11.21
N GLY A 395 -4.97 -4.17 12.00
CA GLY A 395 -4.60 -2.78 11.70
C GLY A 395 -3.09 -2.61 11.49
N MET A 396 -2.28 -3.10 12.43
CA MET A 396 -0.81 -3.04 12.30
C MET A 396 -0.30 -3.76 11.04
N MET A 397 -0.89 -4.90 10.69
CA MET A 397 -0.46 -5.70 9.52
C MET A 397 -0.93 -5.09 8.20
N TRP A 398 -2.13 -4.51 8.16
CA TRP A 398 -2.65 -3.82 6.99
C TRP A 398 -1.95 -2.49 6.71
N SER A 399 -1.47 -1.80 7.76
CA SER A 399 -0.72 -0.54 7.68
C SER A 399 0.76 -0.70 7.31
N LYS A 400 1.22 -1.90 6.95
CA LYS A 400 2.52 -2.07 6.30
C LYS A 400 2.43 -1.53 4.87
N GLN A 401 3.36 -0.68 4.47
CA GLN A 401 3.35 0.00 3.18
C GLN A 401 4.74 -0.04 2.54
N PHE A 402 4.80 -0.23 1.22
CA PHE A 402 6.02 0.01 0.46
C PHE A 402 6.32 1.51 0.46
N TYR A 403 7.53 1.86 0.88
CA TYR A 403 8.04 3.22 0.93
C TYR A 403 9.29 3.31 0.07
N TYR A 404 9.18 4.07 -1.02
CA TYR A 404 10.31 4.36 -1.90
C TYR A 404 10.56 5.86 -1.95
N TYR A 405 11.78 6.28 -1.61
CA TYR A 405 12.19 7.67 -1.73
C TYR A 405 13.70 7.77 -1.88
N ASP A 406 14.14 8.24 -3.04
CA ASP A 406 15.52 8.66 -3.29
C ASP A 406 15.55 10.19 -3.28
N VAL A 407 16.07 10.74 -2.18
CA VAL A 407 16.10 12.20 -1.98
C VAL A 407 17.01 12.88 -2.99
N GLN A 408 18.12 12.23 -3.37
CA GLN A 408 19.03 12.81 -4.35
C GLN A 408 18.37 12.89 -5.73
N ALA A 409 17.81 11.78 -6.22
CA ALA A 409 17.10 11.75 -7.50
C ALA A 409 15.91 12.73 -7.52
N TRP A 410 15.16 12.85 -6.42
CA TRP A 410 14.08 13.83 -6.32
C TRP A 410 14.57 15.28 -6.39
N ILE A 411 15.69 15.62 -5.75
CA ILE A 411 16.31 16.95 -5.79
C ILE A 411 16.82 17.28 -7.19
N GLU A 412 17.46 16.32 -7.86
CA GLU A 412 18.05 16.47 -9.19
C GLU A 412 16.99 16.52 -10.30
N GLY A 413 15.86 15.84 -10.08
CA GLY A 413 14.74 15.75 -11.02
C GLY A 413 14.88 14.61 -12.03
N ASP A 414 13.76 14.22 -12.62
CA ASP A 414 13.68 13.02 -13.49
C ASP A 414 14.15 13.28 -14.94
N SER A 415 14.28 14.53 -15.39
CA SER A 415 14.78 14.86 -16.73
C SER A 415 15.63 16.13 -16.76
N PRO A 416 16.83 16.11 -17.38
CA PRO A 416 17.62 17.31 -17.61
C PRO A 416 16.94 18.37 -18.49
N LYS A 417 15.98 17.95 -19.34
CA LYS A 417 15.22 18.84 -20.24
C LYS A 417 14.13 19.62 -19.50
N GLU A 418 13.64 19.07 -18.40
CA GLU A 418 12.63 19.67 -17.53
C GLU A 418 13.18 19.79 -16.10
N PRO A 419 14.18 20.68 -15.88
CA PRO A 419 14.85 20.76 -14.60
C PRO A 419 13.88 21.17 -13.49
N PRO A 420 14.08 20.65 -12.26
CA PRO A 420 13.24 20.99 -11.13
C PRO A 420 13.36 22.47 -10.77
N PRO A 421 12.37 23.05 -10.05
CA PRO A 421 12.47 24.41 -9.55
C PRO A 421 13.74 24.61 -8.71
N LEU A 422 14.45 25.74 -8.92
CA LEU A 422 15.71 26.04 -8.21
C LEU A 422 15.58 25.99 -6.68
N SER A 423 14.40 26.32 -6.15
CA SER A 423 14.08 26.25 -4.72
C SER A 423 14.21 24.84 -4.16
N ARG A 424 14.00 23.78 -4.96
CA ARG A 424 14.06 22.38 -4.53
C ARG A 424 15.41 22.00 -3.92
N SER A 425 16.50 22.50 -4.51
CA SER A 425 17.88 22.24 -4.03
C SER A 425 18.17 22.74 -2.62
N LYS A 426 17.32 23.63 -2.07
CA LYS A 426 17.41 24.20 -0.72
C LYS A 426 16.12 23.99 0.07
N GLY A 427 15.20 23.20 -0.47
CA GLY A 427 13.89 22.95 0.11
C GLY A 427 13.94 21.85 1.17
N ARG A 428 12.76 21.28 1.43
CA ARG A 428 12.58 20.18 2.37
C ARG A 428 13.57 19.05 2.12
N ASN A 429 14.13 18.50 3.20
CA ASN A 429 15.06 17.36 3.18
C ASN A 429 16.33 17.55 2.34
N ALA A 430 16.70 18.77 1.91
CA ALA A 430 17.87 19.01 1.07
C ALA A 430 19.22 18.57 1.70
N ALA A 431 19.26 18.41 3.03
CA ALA A 431 20.42 17.89 3.77
C ALA A 431 20.51 16.35 3.80
N TRP A 432 19.51 15.64 3.28
CA TRP A 432 19.35 14.19 3.38
C TRP A 432 19.56 13.48 2.04
N LYS A 433 20.46 13.99 1.20
CA LYS A 433 20.75 13.42 -0.14
C LYS A 433 21.19 11.96 -0.12
N SER A 434 21.75 11.48 1.00
CA SER A 434 22.13 10.07 1.14
C SER A 434 20.96 9.14 1.42
N LEU A 435 19.77 9.67 1.74
CA LEU A 435 18.59 8.86 2.02
C LEU A 435 18.05 8.30 0.71
N ASN A 436 18.14 6.97 0.59
CA ASN A 436 17.62 6.18 -0.53
C ASN A 436 17.02 4.89 0.04
N CYS A 437 15.71 4.82 0.05
CA CYS A 437 14.96 3.76 0.71
C CYS A 437 13.96 3.13 -0.25
N ALA A 438 13.75 1.82 -0.14
CA ALA A 438 12.84 1.04 -0.99
C ALA A 438 12.36 -0.20 -0.22
N ASP A 439 11.63 0.02 0.87
CA ASP A 439 11.33 -1.02 1.86
C ASP A 439 9.85 -1.06 2.24
N VAL A 440 9.38 -2.21 2.72
CA VAL A 440 8.09 -2.32 3.38
C VAL A 440 8.24 -1.87 4.85
N ILE A 441 7.54 -0.79 5.21
CA ILE A 441 7.61 -0.16 6.53
C ILE A 441 6.24 -0.17 7.21
N SER A 442 6.21 -0.32 8.54
CA SER A 442 4.99 -0.12 9.34
C SER A 442 4.65 1.37 9.45
N MET A 443 3.53 1.79 8.89
CA MET A 443 3.08 3.19 8.94
C MET A 443 2.21 3.48 10.16
N PRO A 444 2.19 4.73 10.69
CA PRO A 444 1.25 5.14 11.74
C PRO A 444 -0.20 4.99 11.29
N ASP A 445 -0.49 5.43 10.07
CA ASP A 445 -1.77 5.23 9.38
C ASP A 445 -1.54 5.10 7.88
N LYS A 446 -2.33 4.27 7.20
CA LYS A 446 -2.12 3.95 5.78
C LYS A 446 -2.65 5.03 4.81
N TRP A 447 -3.51 5.92 5.30
CA TRP A 447 -4.07 7.01 4.53
C TRP A 447 -3.51 8.36 4.96
N GLU A 448 -3.61 8.69 6.25
CA GLU A 448 -3.23 9.99 6.81
C GLU A 448 -1.71 10.18 6.83
N TYR A 449 -0.99 9.11 7.20
CA TYR A 449 0.47 9.11 7.32
C TYR A 449 1.10 8.03 6.43
N PRO A 450 1.00 8.12 5.08
CA PRO A 450 1.53 7.13 4.15
C PRO A 450 3.06 7.26 4.00
N TRP A 451 3.72 7.48 5.13
CA TRP A 451 5.12 7.76 5.38
C TRP A 451 5.43 7.40 6.84
N PHE A 452 6.68 7.04 7.14
CA PHE A 452 7.07 6.62 8.48
C PHE A 452 7.40 7.83 9.38
N ALA A 453 7.14 7.68 10.67
CA ALA A 453 7.75 8.49 11.72
C ALA A 453 8.63 7.60 12.58
N ALA A 454 9.89 7.99 12.80
CA ALA A 454 10.88 7.11 13.43
C ALA A 454 10.52 6.72 14.87
N TRP A 455 9.98 7.66 15.64
CA TRP A 455 9.58 7.38 17.02
C TRP A 455 8.31 6.51 17.08
N ASP A 456 7.29 6.78 16.26
CA ASP A 456 6.11 5.92 16.12
C ASP A 456 6.53 4.50 15.72
N LEU A 457 7.43 4.36 14.74
CA LEU A 457 7.93 3.06 14.29
C LEU A 457 8.56 2.25 15.44
N ALA A 458 9.30 2.92 16.34
CA ALA A 458 9.86 2.28 17.52
C ALA A 458 8.75 1.74 18.47
N PHE A 459 7.65 2.48 18.63
CA PHE A 459 6.48 2.01 19.37
C PHE A 459 5.72 0.90 18.64
N HIS A 460 5.56 0.97 17.32
CA HIS A 460 4.93 -0.07 16.49
C HIS A 460 5.61 -1.42 16.64
N CYS A 461 6.95 -1.42 16.73
CA CYS A 461 7.73 -2.65 16.85
C CYS A 461 7.42 -3.46 18.12
N LEU A 462 6.93 -2.83 19.19
CA LEU A 462 6.64 -3.52 20.45
C LEU A 462 5.43 -4.48 20.37
N PRO A 463 4.24 -4.06 19.90
CA PRO A 463 3.14 -4.98 19.66
C PRO A 463 3.45 -5.93 18.50
N ILE A 464 4.13 -5.48 17.42
CA ILE A 464 4.46 -6.37 16.31
C ILE A 464 5.37 -7.52 16.76
N ALA A 465 6.32 -7.27 17.65
CA ALA A 465 7.21 -8.31 18.18
C ALA A 465 6.49 -9.41 18.99
N LEU A 466 5.20 -9.25 19.30
CA LEU A 466 4.38 -10.31 19.90
C LEU A 466 3.93 -11.37 18.88
N ILE A 467 3.90 -11.02 17.59
CA ILE A 467 3.39 -11.88 16.51
C ILE A 467 4.40 -12.08 15.36
N ASP A 468 5.39 -11.18 15.21
CA ASP A 468 6.44 -11.23 14.17
C ASP A 468 7.69 -10.48 14.66
N PRO A 469 8.47 -11.06 15.58
CA PRO A 469 9.67 -10.42 16.13
C PRO A 469 10.74 -10.14 15.07
N ASP A 470 10.83 -10.93 14.00
CA ASP A 470 11.82 -10.69 12.96
C ASP A 470 11.48 -9.43 12.16
N PHE A 471 10.22 -9.21 11.77
CA PHE A 471 9.85 -7.94 11.13
C PHE A 471 10.11 -6.76 12.06
N ALA A 472 9.77 -6.84 13.35
CA ALA A 472 10.04 -5.75 14.30
C ALA A 472 11.54 -5.41 14.41
N LYS A 473 12.42 -6.43 14.40
CA LYS A 473 13.88 -6.22 14.36
C LYS A 473 14.33 -5.58 13.04
N ASP A 474 13.77 -6.01 11.92
CA ASP A 474 14.08 -5.45 10.60
C ASP A 474 13.73 -3.96 10.56
N GLN A 475 12.53 -3.58 11.03
CA GLN A 475 12.08 -2.18 11.08
C GLN A 475 13.01 -1.27 11.90
N LEU A 476 13.44 -1.72 13.10
CA LEU A 476 14.40 -0.97 13.91
C LEU A 476 15.79 -0.91 13.25
N SER A 477 16.18 -1.96 12.54
CA SER A 477 17.45 -2.01 11.82
C SER A 477 17.45 -1.07 10.61
N LEU A 478 16.33 -0.91 9.90
CA LEU A 478 16.21 -0.07 8.70
C LEU A 478 16.72 1.35 8.96
N LEU A 479 16.22 2.01 10.01
CA LEU A 479 16.55 3.42 10.30
C LEU A 479 18.02 3.66 10.67
N VAL A 480 18.75 2.61 11.05
CA VAL A 480 20.18 2.69 11.39
C VAL A 480 21.10 2.19 10.26
N THR A 481 20.54 1.77 9.13
CA THR A 481 21.33 1.44 7.94
C THR A 481 21.89 2.68 7.27
N ASP A 482 22.89 2.51 6.41
CA ASP A 482 23.51 3.61 5.66
C ASP A 482 22.56 4.25 4.64
N ALA A 483 21.46 3.57 4.32
CA ALA A 483 20.38 4.06 3.45
C ALA A 483 19.46 5.09 4.13
N TYR A 484 19.39 5.10 5.46
CA TYR A 484 18.49 5.97 6.22
C TYR A 484 19.23 6.90 7.18
N LEU A 485 20.25 6.39 7.88
CA LEU A 485 20.98 7.13 8.91
C LEU A 485 21.79 8.27 8.26
N ASN A 486 21.65 9.48 8.78
CA ASN A 486 22.47 10.59 8.35
C ASN A 486 23.95 10.35 8.73
N MET A 487 24.89 10.81 7.90
CA MET A 487 26.33 10.73 8.21
C MET A 487 26.72 11.38 9.56
N SER A 488 25.93 12.34 10.03
CA SER A 488 26.11 12.96 11.35
C SER A 488 25.73 12.06 12.54
N GLY A 489 25.02 10.94 12.30
CA GLY A 489 24.43 10.07 13.31
C GLY A 489 22.95 10.35 13.59
N GLN A 490 22.35 11.36 12.97
CA GLN A 490 20.92 11.66 13.14
C GLN A 490 20.03 10.58 12.45
N LEU A 491 19.00 10.12 13.14
CA LEU A 491 17.92 9.31 12.56
C LEU A 491 16.91 10.22 11.83
N PRO A 492 16.37 9.84 10.66
CA PRO A 492 15.37 10.65 9.98
C PRO A 492 14.09 10.68 10.80
N ALA A 493 13.54 11.86 11.08
CA ALA A 493 12.32 12.00 11.87
C ALA A 493 11.08 11.48 11.11
N TYR A 494 10.64 12.21 10.09
CA TYR A 494 9.52 11.86 9.24
C TYR A 494 9.58 12.60 7.89
N GLU A 495 8.81 12.17 6.89
CA GLU A 495 8.91 12.64 5.50
C GLU A 495 8.81 14.17 5.33
N TRP A 496 8.01 14.85 6.15
CA TRP A 496 7.85 16.30 6.09
C TRP A 496 9.07 17.10 6.57
N GLU A 497 9.92 16.54 7.44
CA GLU A 497 11.20 17.15 7.84
C GLU A 497 12.08 16.08 8.51
N PHE A 498 12.99 15.46 7.75
CA PHE A 498 13.86 14.42 8.30
C PHE A 498 14.82 14.93 9.37
N SER A 499 15.16 16.23 9.36
CA SER A 499 16.06 16.83 10.35
C SER A 499 15.37 17.22 11.65
N ASP A 500 14.06 17.01 11.78
CA ASP A 500 13.33 17.34 13.00
C ASP A 500 13.77 16.45 14.17
N LEU A 501 13.41 16.86 15.39
CA LEU A 501 13.73 16.15 16.61
C LEU A 501 12.60 15.22 16.99
N ASN A 502 12.95 13.97 17.22
CA ASN A 502 12.04 12.95 17.70
C ASN A 502 12.56 12.37 19.02
N PRO A 503 11.69 11.89 19.92
CA PRO A 503 12.10 11.20 21.13
C PRO A 503 13.13 10.09 20.85
N PRO A 504 14.25 10.03 21.60
CA PRO A 504 15.30 9.03 21.38
C PRO A 504 14.93 7.64 21.93
N VAL A 505 13.74 7.14 21.58
CA VAL A 505 13.17 5.88 22.09
C VAL A 505 13.69 4.64 21.37
N HIS A 506 14.48 4.80 20.30
CA HIS A 506 14.95 3.69 19.44
C HIS A 506 15.80 2.66 20.20
N ALA A 507 16.65 3.11 21.12
CA ALA A 507 17.49 2.24 21.96
C ALA A 507 16.63 1.40 22.92
N TRP A 508 15.62 2.01 23.53
CA TRP A 508 14.66 1.32 24.39
C TRP A 508 13.87 0.28 23.59
N ALA A 509 13.32 0.67 22.45
CA ALA A 509 12.57 -0.24 21.58
C ALA A 509 13.42 -1.43 21.13
N THR A 510 14.68 -1.20 20.75
CA THR A 510 15.64 -2.25 20.38
C THR A 510 15.81 -3.29 21.49
N TRP A 511 16.00 -2.83 22.73
CA TRP A 511 16.13 -3.73 23.88
C TRP A 511 14.83 -4.50 24.17
N GLU A 512 13.70 -3.80 24.11
CA GLU A 512 12.38 -4.37 24.34
C GLU A 512 11.98 -5.42 23.28
N VAL A 513 12.32 -5.18 22.01
CA VAL A 513 12.12 -6.13 20.91
C VAL A 513 13.03 -7.35 21.10
N TYR A 514 14.31 -7.17 21.42
CA TYR A 514 15.21 -8.30 21.68
C TYR A 514 14.70 -9.22 22.80
N LYS A 515 14.17 -8.65 23.89
CA LYS A 515 13.58 -9.45 24.98
C LYS A 515 12.35 -10.24 24.51
N ARG A 516 11.51 -9.65 23.66
CA ARG A 516 10.30 -10.27 23.09
C ARG A 516 10.67 -11.37 22.09
N ASP A 517 11.61 -11.10 21.19
CA ASP A 517 12.21 -12.06 20.26
C ASP A 517 12.73 -13.31 20.98
N ARG A 518 13.55 -13.12 22.03
CA ARG A 518 14.03 -14.22 22.86
C ARG A 518 12.90 -15.05 23.44
N LYS A 519 11.85 -14.39 23.97
CA LYS A 519 10.70 -15.08 24.53
C LYS A 519 9.95 -15.88 23.46
N PHE A 520 9.63 -15.22 22.34
CA PHE A 520 8.88 -15.79 21.22
C PHE A 520 9.56 -17.05 20.67
N TRP A 521 10.85 -16.96 20.33
CA TRP A 521 11.58 -18.08 19.75
C TRP A 521 12.04 -19.13 20.76
N SER A 522 12.11 -18.81 22.06
CA SER A 522 12.38 -19.83 23.09
C SER A 522 11.28 -20.89 23.23
N GLU A 523 10.07 -20.58 22.78
CA GLU A 523 8.98 -21.57 22.68
C GLU A 523 9.18 -22.55 21.51
N GLU A 524 10.02 -22.17 20.53
CA GLU A 524 10.33 -22.94 19.33
C GLU A 524 11.62 -23.76 19.48
N ASP A 525 12.66 -23.13 20.03
CA ASP A 525 13.99 -23.70 20.30
C ASP A 525 14.44 -23.30 21.72
N GLU A 526 14.48 -24.27 22.63
CA GLU A 526 14.88 -24.06 24.03
C GLU A 526 16.34 -23.59 24.19
N HIS A 527 17.17 -23.74 23.15
CA HIS A 527 18.54 -23.24 23.11
C HIS A 527 18.65 -21.82 22.54
N TYR A 528 17.53 -21.23 22.08
CA TYR A 528 17.52 -19.87 21.57
C TYR A 528 17.68 -18.83 22.69
N THR A 529 18.83 -18.14 22.70
CA THR A 529 19.14 -17.13 23.73
C THR A 529 18.81 -15.68 23.35
N GLY A 530 18.19 -15.47 22.19
CA GLY A 530 17.93 -14.16 21.59
C GLY A 530 18.91 -13.79 20.48
N ASP A 531 18.49 -12.91 19.58
CA ASP A 531 19.30 -12.41 18.46
C ASP A 531 20.35 -11.38 18.90
N ARG A 532 21.56 -11.85 19.26
CA ARG A 532 22.66 -10.97 19.67
C ARG A 532 23.27 -10.20 18.51
N ASP A 533 23.24 -10.77 17.31
CA ASP A 533 23.78 -10.12 16.09
C ASP A 533 22.95 -8.88 15.75
N PHE A 534 21.62 -8.96 15.91
CA PHE A 534 20.74 -7.80 15.84
C PHE A 534 21.12 -6.72 16.85
N LEU A 535 21.28 -7.09 18.13
CA LEU A 535 21.65 -6.13 19.18
C LEU A 535 22.98 -5.45 18.88
N GLU A 536 24.02 -6.21 18.51
CA GLU A 536 25.34 -5.67 18.22
C GLU A 536 25.31 -4.69 17.04
N ARG A 537 24.63 -5.07 15.95
CA ARG A 537 24.49 -4.24 14.75
C ARG A 537 23.81 -2.90 15.05
N VAL A 538 22.68 -2.93 15.76
CA VAL A 538 21.94 -1.70 16.10
C VAL A 538 22.70 -0.87 17.13
N TYR A 539 23.32 -1.50 18.12
CA TYR A 539 24.10 -0.81 19.16
C TYR A 539 25.24 0.03 18.58
N HIS A 540 26.04 -0.52 17.65
CA HIS A 540 27.15 0.23 17.03
C HIS A 540 26.68 1.50 16.31
N LYS A 541 25.53 1.46 15.64
CA LYS A 541 24.96 2.63 14.96
C LYS A 541 24.32 3.61 15.93
N LEU A 542 23.64 3.11 16.98
CA LEU A 542 23.08 3.96 18.02
C LEU A 542 24.14 4.68 18.86
N LEU A 543 25.37 4.18 18.94
CA LEU A 543 26.48 4.97 19.51
C LEU A 543 26.73 6.25 18.71
N MET A 544 26.67 6.20 17.38
CA MET A 544 26.78 7.41 16.55
C MET A 544 25.62 8.37 16.81
N ASN A 545 24.40 7.83 16.90
CA ASN A 545 23.21 8.62 17.22
C ASN A 545 23.27 9.26 18.61
N PHE A 546 23.72 8.51 19.62
CA PHE A 546 23.92 9.03 20.97
C PHE A 546 24.96 10.16 20.99
N MET A 547 26.09 9.97 20.31
CA MET A 547 27.11 11.03 20.19
C MET A 547 26.57 12.26 19.47
N TRP A 548 25.67 12.10 18.50
CA TRP A 548 24.99 13.23 17.86
C TRP A 548 24.11 13.99 18.87
N TRP A 549 23.29 13.29 19.66
CA TRP A 549 22.43 13.89 20.69
C TRP A 549 23.24 14.68 21.71
N VAL A 550 24.28 14.07 22.30
CA VAL A 550 25.14 14.73 23.29
C VAL A 550 25.83 15.97 22.71
N ASN A 551 26.28 15.94 21.46
CA ASN A 551 27.02 17.08 20.89
C ASN A 551 26.12 18.21 20.36
N LYS A 552 24.85 17.93 20.05
CA LYS A 552 23.95 18.87 19.35
C LYS A 552 22.77 19.34 20.18
N LYS A 553 22.38 18.57 21.19
CA LYS A 553 21.12 18.72 21.93
C LYS A 553 21.28 18.50 23.42
N ASP A 554 22.50 18.58 23.96
CA ASP A 554 22.78 18.55 25.40
C ASP A 554 23.68 19.75 25.76
N ALA A 555 23.12 20.96 25.71
CA ALA A 555 23.92 22.19 25.83
C ALA A 555 24.53 22.37 27.23
N ASP A 556 23.93 21.77 28.26
CA ASP A 556 24.37 21.86 29.66
C ASP A 556 25.07 20.58 30.17
N GLY A 557 25.13 19.51 29.37
CA GLY A 557 25.78 18.25 29.72
C GLY A 557 25.01 17.44 30.78
N SER A 558 23.70 17.69 30.90
CA SER A 558 22.84 17.03 31.88
C SER A 558 22.35 15.64 31.42
N ASN A 559 22.57 15.27 30.15
CA ASN A 559 21.96 14.12 29.49
C ASN A 559 20.42 14.18 29.47
N VAL A 560 19.87 15.40 29.52
CA VAL A 560 18.46 15.68 29.22
C VAL A 560 18.45 16.42 27.89
N PHE A 561 17.96 15.75 26.85
CA PHE A 561 18.12 16.28 25.51
C PHE A 561 17.10 17.37 25.17
N GLU A 562 17.58 18.46 24.58
CA GLU A 562 16.78 19.60 24.19
C GLU A 562 15.98 19.30 22.91
N GLY A 563 14.66 19.16 23.06
CA GLY A 563 13.71 19.08 21.95
C GLY A 563 13.15 17.68 21.67
N GLY A 564 12.16 17.63 20.78
CA GLY A 564 11.32 16.46 20.55
C GLY A 564 9.92 16.61 21.14
N PHE A 565 8.93 16.01 20.48
CA PHE A 565 7.56 15.90 21.00
C PHE A 565 7.56 14.96 22.22
N LEU A 566 6.69 15.18 23.21
CA LEU A 566 6.63 14.51 24.54
C LEU A 566 7.43 15.14 25.69
N GLY A 567 8.35 16.08 25.46
CA GLY A 567 9.09 16.73 26.55
C GLY A 567 9.84 15.76 27.47
N LEU A 568 10.33 14.65 26.88
CA LEU A 568 11.10 13.59 27.54
C LEU A 568 12.59 13.86 27.50
#